data_AF-A0A928HVF0-F1
#
_entry.id   AF-A0A928HVF0-F1
#
_cell.length_a   1.000
_cell.length_b   1.000
_cell.length_c   1.000
_cell.angle_alpha   90.00
_cell.angle_beta   90.00
_cell.angle_gamma   90.00
#
_symmetry.space_group_name_H-M   'P 1'
#
loop_
_entity.id
_entity.type
_entity.pdbx_description
1 polymer ?
#
loop_
_entity_poly.entity_id
_entity_poly.type
_entity_poly.pdbx_seq_one_letter_code
_entity_poly.pdbx_strand_id
1 'polypeptide(L)'
;MKGFTRLCNDGWLQGWHERNGGNLTYRMKADEVEASKPFFKEPGEWVNMGVQADNLRGEYFVTTGSGRYMRNVQEDPAHNVGIV
;
A
#
# COMPACT_ATOMS: atom_id res chain seq x y z
N MET A 1 -5.52 -0.95 -8.30
CA MET A 1 -4.04 -0.73 -8.35
C MET A 1 -3.60 0.46 -9.19
N LYS A 2 -3.99 0.57 -10.48
CA LYS A 2 -3.56 1.68 -11.37
C LYS A 2 -3.72 3.09 -10.76
N GLY A 3 -4.81 3.35 -10.05
CA GLY A 3 -5.04 4.64 -9.38
C GLY A 3 -4.05 4.94 -8.25
N PHE A 4 -3.72 3.94 -7.42
CA PHE A 4 -2.73 4.06 -6.34
C PHE A 4 -1.33 4.37 -6.91
N THR A 5 -0.95 3.62 -7.95
CA THR A 5 0.31 3.83 -8.67
C THR A 5 0.40 5.24 -9.28
N ARG A 6 -0.68 5.68 -9.94
CA ARG A 6 -0.75 7.02 -10.51
C ARG A 6 -0.57 8.09 -9.43
N LEU A 7 -1.25 7.97 -8.29
CA LEU A 7 -1.16 8.98 -7.23
C LEU A 7 0.28 9.11 -6.68
N CYS A 8 0.99 7.99 -6.53
CA CYS A 8 2.40 8.00 -6.14
C CYS A 8 3.27 8.73 -7.18
N ASN A 9 3.06 8.45 -8.47
CA ASN A 9 3.80 9.10 -9.55
C ASN A 9 3.47 10.60 -9.67
N ASP A 10 2.20 10.98 -9.56
CA ASP A 10 1.77 12.38 -9.63
C ASP A 10 2.39 13.19 -8.47
N GLY A 11 2.49 12.63 -7.27
CA GLY A 11 3.17 13.28 -6.14
C GLY A 11 4.70 13.37 -6.32
N TRP A 12 5.32 12.34 -6.90
CA TRP A 12 6.73 12.38 -7.27
C TRP A 12 7.03 13.47 -8.31
N LEU A 13 6.23 13.56 -9.39
CA LEU A 13 6.42 14.56 -10.45
C LEU A 13 6.20 16.00 -9.96
N GLN A 14 5.43 16.18 -8.89
CA GLN A 14 5.28 17.47 -8.21
C GLN A 14 6.43 17.80 -7.26
N GLY A 15 7.40 16.89 -7.08
CA GLY A 15 8.56 17.08 -6.22
C GLY A 15 8.28 16.90 -4.73
N TRP A 16 7.14 16.33 -4.35
CA TRP A 16 6.74 16.20 -2.93
C TRP A 16 7.41 15.03 -2.21
N HIS A 17 7.90 14.04 -2.96
CA HIS A 17 8.32 12.75 -2.43
C HIS A 17 9.79 12.45 -2.76
N GLU A 18 10.70 13.30 -2.27
CA GLU A 18 12.14 13.06 -2.43
C GLU A 18 12.54 11.76 -1.71
N ARG A 19 13.30 10.91 -2.40
CA ARG A 19 13.81 9.62 -1.88
C ARG A 19 12.67 8.74 -1.34
N ASN A 20 12.69 8.40 -0.05
CA ASN A 20 11.67 7.63 0.66
C ASN A 20 10.74 8.54 1.48
N GLY A 21 10.71 9.84 1.17
CA GLY A 21 9.84 10.82 1.79
C GLY A 21 8.41 10.68 1.29
N GLY A 22 7.47 10.47 2.21
CA GLY A 22 6.05 10.26 1.92
C GLY A 22 5.63 8.80 2.08
N ASN A 23 4.37 8.60 2.44
CA ASN A 23 3.71 7.30 2.46
C ASN A 23 2.27 7.46 1.95
N LEU A 24 1.70 6.37 1.46
CA LEU A 24 0.31 6.33 1.03
C LEU A 24 -0.30 5.02 1.52
N THR A 25 -1.46 5.13 2.16
CA THR A 25 -2.27 3.99 2.57
C THR A 25 -3.70 4.19 2.12
N TYR A 26 -4.30 3.16 1.54
CA TYR A 26 -5.66 3.16 1.01
C TYR A 26 -6.43 1.97 1.59
N ARG A 27 -7.57 2.24 2.23
CA ARG A 27 -8.51 1.21 2.67
C ARG A 27 -9.24 0.67 1.44
N MET A 28 -9.11 -0.63 1.20
CA MET A 28 -9.69 -1.29 0.05
C MET A 28 -11.20 -1.43 0.21
N LYS A 29 -11.94 -1.34 -0.90
CA LYS A 29 -13.35 -1.72 -0.93
C LYS A 29 -13.47 -3.25 -0.97
N ALA A 30 -14.60 -3.76 -0.51
CA ALA A 30 -14.84 -5.21 -0.46
C ALA A 30 -14.67 -5.90 -1.82
N ASP A 31 -15.17 -5.30 -2.90
CA ASP A 31 -15.03 -5.83 -4.26
C ASP A 31 -13.57 -5.88 -4.74
N GLU A 32 -12.78 -4.86 -4.39
CA GLU A 32 -11.33 -4.84 -4.68
C GLU A 32 -10.58 -5.95 -3.92
N VAL A 33 -10.98 -6.22 -2.67
CA VAL A 33 -10.43 -7.30 -1.86
C VAL A 33 -10.76 -8.66 -2.47
N GLU A 34 -12.03 -8.92 -2.76
CA GLU A 34 -12.45 -10.21 -3.36
C GLU A 34 -11.73 -10.48 -4.68
N ALA A 35 -11.58 -9.46 -5.54
CA ALA A 35 -10.85 -9.59 -6.79
C ALA A 35 -9.34 -9.85 -6.59
N SER A 36 -8.78 -9.45 -5.44
CA SER A 36 -7.34 -9.57 -5.13
C SER A 36 -6.98 -10.87 -4.38
N LYS A 37 -7.93 -11.47 -3.65
CA LYS A 37 -7.73 -12.68 -2.85
C LYS A 37 -7.00 -13.82 -3.57
N PRO A 38 -7.29 -14.14 -4.86
CA PRO A 38 -6.57 -15.20 -5.56
C PRO A 38 -5.06 -14.98 -5.71
N PHE A 39 -4.58 -13.75 -5.50
CA PHE A 39 -3.17 -13.37 -5.61
C PHE A 39 -2.49 -13.19 -4.25
N PHE A 40 -3.22 -13.38 -3.16
CA PHE A 40 -2.65 -13.30 -1.83
C PHE A 40 -1.68 -14.47 -1.59
N LYS A 41 -0.58 -14.16 -0.91
CA LYS A 41 0.36 -15.15 -0.41
C LYS A 41 -0.08 -15.58 0.98
N GLU A 42 0.52 -16.66 1.46
CA GLU A 42 0.38 -17.02 2.87
C GLU A 42 0.75 -15.82 3.76
N PRO A 43 -0.05 -15.54 4.81
CA PRO A 43 0.24 -14.45 5.72
C PRO A 43 1.63 -14.60 6.35
N GLY A 44 2.35 -13.49 6.45
CA GLY A 44 3.60 -13.44 7.22
C GLY A 44 3.36 -13.51 8.73
N GLU A 45 4.44 -13.33 9.49
CA GLU A 45 4.34 -13.19 10.94
C GLU A 45 3.47 -12.00 11.33
N TRP A 46 2.67 -12.18 12.39
CA TRP A 46 1.83 -11.11 12.91
C TRP A 46 2.68 -9.96 13.45
N VAL A 47 2.46 -8.77 12.90
CA VAL A 47 3.11 -7.53 13.36
C VAL A 47 2.15 -6.80 14.31
N ASN A 48 2.56 -6.62 15.55
CA ASN A 48 1.76 -5.88 16.52
C ASN A 48 1.72 -4.38 16.16
N MET A 49 0.52 -3.85 15.96
CA MET A 49 0.27 -2.45 15.59
C MET A 49 0.58 -1.44 16.72
N GLY A 50 0.68 -1.90 17.98
CA GLY A 50 1.00 -1.05 19.14
C GLY A 50 -0.14 -0.14 19.61
N VAL A 51 -1.28 -0.12 18.91
CA VAL A 51 -2.50 0.61 19.28
C VAL A 51 -3.73 -0.27 19.10
N GLN A 52 -4.76 -0.04 19.91
CA GLN A 52 -6.05 -0.70 19.75
C GLN A 52 -6.88 0.02 18.70
N ALA A 53 -7.25 -0.68 17.62
CA ALA A 53 -8.09 -0.12 16.55
C ALA A 53 -9.15 -1.14 16.09
N ASP A 54 -10.14 -1.40 16.96
CA ASP A 54 -11.19 -2.39 16.68
C ASP A 54 -12.03 -2.08 15.44
N ASN A 55 -12.13 -0.80 15.07
CA ASN A 55 -12.84 -0.34 13.89
C ASN A 55 -12.13 -0.67 12.56
N LEU A 56 -10.92 -1.22 12.60
CA LEU A 56 -10.17 -1.66 11.41
C LEU A 56 -10.14 -3.19 11.28
N ARG A 57 -10.84 -3.92 12.15
CA ARG A 57 -10.82 -5.38 12.17
C ARG A 57 -11.41 -5.95 10.87
N GLY A 58 -10.64 -6.81 10.20
CA GLY A 58 -11.05 -7.48 8.95
C GLY A 58 -10.97 -6.59 7.71
N GLU A 59 -10.55 -5.33 7.86
CA GLU A 59 -10.29 -4.42 6.74
C GLU A 59 -8.93 -4.73 6.11
N TYR A 60 -8.83 -4.54 4.79
CA TYR A 60 -7.59 -4.69 4.05
C TYR A 60 -7.10 -3.32 3.55
N PHE A 61 -5.79 -3.13 3.54
CA PHE A 61 -5.17 -1.88 3.13
C PHE A 61 -4.08 -2.11 2.10
N VAL A 62 -4.06 -1.28 1.05
CA VAL A 62 -2.89 -1.14 0.19
C VAL A 62 -1.99 -0.07 0.79
N THR A 63 -0.71 -0.35 0.99
CA THR A 63 0.23 0.61 1.58
C THR A 63 1.61 0.58 0.90
N THR A 64 2.26 1.73 0.80
CA THR A 64 3.67 1.81 0.41
C THR A 64 4.57 1.18 1.46
N GLY A 65 5.56 0.38 1.04
CA GLY A 65 6.49 -0.25 1.97
C GLY A 65 7.44 0.76 2.66
N SER A 66 7.91 0.41 3.85
CA SER A 66 8.93 1.20 4.56
C SER A 66 10.21 1.33 3.74
N GLY A 67 10.78 2.54 3.68
CA GLY A 67 11.99 2.83 2.90
C GLY A 67 11.81 2.79 1.38
N ARG A 68 10.59 2.56 0.87
CA ARG A 68 10.29 2.56 -0.56
C ARG A 68 10.11 3.97 -1.11
N TYR A 69 10.31 4.10 -2.41
CA TYR A 69 10.38 5.38 -3.11
C TYR A 69 9.11 5.49 -3.95
N MET A 70 8.33 6.56 -3.76
CA MET A 70 7.07 6.71 -4.52
C MET A 70 7.29 6.74 -6.04
N ARG A 71 8.45 7.27 -6.48
CA ARG A 71 8.92 7.21 -7.88
C ARG A 71 8.89 5.79 -8.46
N ASN A 72 9.27 4.79 -7.66
CA ASN A 72 9.47 3.43 -8.15
C ASN A 72 8.18 2.61 -8.18
N VAL A 73 7.09 3.13 -7.59
CA VAL A 73 5.80 2.42 -7.54
C VAL A 73 5.22 2.21 -8.95
N GLN A 74 5.48 3.11 -9.91
CA GLN A 74 5.03 2.93 -11.29
C GLN A 74 5.80 1.86 -12.05
N GLU A 75 7.09 1.72 -11.75
CA GLU A 75 7.97 0.77 -12.43
C GLU A 75 7.80 -0.64 -11.86
N ASP A 76 7.66 -0.78 -10.54
CA ASP A 76 7.48 -2.07 -9.86
C ASP A 76 6.54 -1.96 -8.64
N PRO A 77 5.21 -2.00 -8.85
CA PRO A 77 4.25 -1.93 -7.75
C PRO A 77 4.42 -3.07 -6.74
N ALA A 78 4.73 -4.29 -7.20
CA ALA A 78 4.78 -5.48 -6.36
C ALA A 78 5.94 -5.45 -5.36
N HIS A 79 7.05 -4.78 -5.70
CA HIS A 79 8.18 -4.61 -4.80
C HIS A 79 8.04 -3.41 -3.85
N ASN A 80 7.23 -2.41 -4.22
CA ASN A 80 7.14 -1.14 -3.49
C ASN A 80 5.87 -0.98 -2.65
N VAL A 81 4.87 -1.85 -2.83
CA VAL A 81 3.55 -1.78 -2.19
C VAL A 81 3.20 -3.15 -1.58
N GLY A 82 2.46 -3.14 -0.48
CA GLY A 82 1.91 -4.34 0.16
C GLY A 82 0.40 -4.22 0.39
N ILE A 83 -0.26 -5.38 0.52
CA ILE A 83 -1.60 -5.49 1.07
C ILE A 83 -1.47 -6.09 2.47
N VAL A 84 -2.07 -5.44 3.46
CA VAL A 84 -2.09 -5.86 4.88
C VAL A 84 -3.51 -5.98 5.40
#